data_AF-A0A1V3C8X8-F1
#
_entry.id   AF-A0A1V3C8X8-F1
#
_cell.length_a   1.000
_cell.length_b   1.000
_cell.length_c   1.000
_cell.angle_alpha   90.00
_cell.angle_beta   90.00
_cell.angle_gamma   90.00
#
_symmetry.space_group_name_H-M   'P 1'
#
loop_
_entity.id
_entity.type
_entity.pdbx_description
1 polymer ?
#
loop_
_entity_poly.entity_id
_entity_poly.type
_entity_poly.pdbx_seq_one_letter_code
_entity_poly.pdbx_strand_id
1 'polypeptide(L)'
;MPSEALESIGRLGEAISAAARQALEARAAAGEPASAARAWNVLVSADGDYSVREAAHILNRDPGISTGQRRLFSFIRAEGMVSSGTDVPKAGHERHLRLRPVSYSHPRTGRRVSARPQLRVTAEGLRYLHQRLGGPARPAADEAA
;
A
#
# COMPACT_ATOMS: atom_id res chain seq x y z
N MET A 1 18.94 59.79 17.34
CA MET A 1 18.64 58.49 18.00
C MET A 1 17.45 57.68 17.45
N PRO A 2 16.65 58.09 16.44
CA PRO A 2 15.67 57.18 15.82
C PRO A 2 16.20 56.33 14.63
N SER A 3 17.36 56.68 14.03
CA SER A 3 17.93 55.96 12.87
C SER A 3 18.48 54.57 13.23
N GLU A 4 19.21 54.47 14.34
CA GLU A 4 19.84 53.20 14.76
C GLU A 4 18.81 52.12 15.11
N ALA A 5 17.65 52.51 15.64
CA ALA A 5 16.56 51.58 15.94
C ALA A 5 15.95 51.00 14.65
N LEU A 6 15.78 51.83 13.61
CA LEU A 6 15.27 51.39 12.31
C LEU A 6 16.28 50.51 11.56
N GLU A 7 17.58 50.84 11.64
CA GLU A 7 18.66 50.01 11.10
C GLU A 7 18.80 48.67 11.84
N SER A 8 18.53 48.64 13.14
CA SER A 8 18.50 47.41 13.94
C SER A 8 17.32 46.51 13.54
N ILE A 9 16.13 47.09 13.32
CA ILE A 9 14.94 46.37 12.83
C ILE A 9 15.19 45.83 11.41
N GLY A 10 15.82 46.61 10.53
CA GLY A 10 16.18 46.17 9.18
C GLY A 10 17.13 44.97 9.18
N ARG A 11 18.19 45.01 10.00
CA ARG A 11 19.14 43.90 10.17
C ARG A 11 18.48 42.64 10.75
N LEU A 12 17.54 42.80 11.68
CA LEU A 12 16.74 41.69 12.20
C LEU A 12 15.90 41.04 11.09
N GLY A 13 15.23 41.85 10.27
CA GLY A 13 14.42 41.37 9.15
C GLY A 13 15.24 40.61 8.10
N GLU A 14 16.45 41.08 7.80
CA GLU A 14 17.37 40.40 6.88
C GLU A 14 17.87 39.07 7.44
N ALA A 15 18.23 39.04 8.73
CA ALA A 15 18.64 37.82 9.43
C ALA A 15 17.52 36.77 9.47
N ILE A 16 16.28 37.18 9.75
CA ILE A 16 15.10 36.29 9.74
C ILE A 16 14.86 35.74 8.32
N SER A 17 14.98 36.57 7.30
CA SER A 17 14.77 36.17 5.90
C SER A 17 15.84 35.22 5.38
N ALA A 18 17.09 35.40 5.80
CA ALA A 18 18.18 34.48 5.50
C ALA A 18 17.98 33.12 6.20
N ALA A 19 17.60 33.14 7.48
CA ALA A 19 17.30 31.92 8.23
C ALA A 19 16.12 31.14 7.64
N ALA A 20 15.07 31.83 7.18
CA ALA A 20 13.91 31.20 6.54
C ALA A 20 14.29 30.50 5.22
N ARG A 21 15.14 31.12 4.40
CA ARG A 21 15.67 30.50 3.16
C ARG A 21 16.50 29.27 3.45
N GLN A 22 17.41 29.35 4.42
CA GLN A 22 18.23 28.21 4.84
C GLN A 22 17.38 27.06 5.39
N ALA A 23 16.33 27.35 6.17
CA ALA A 23 15.41 26.34 6.66
C ALA A 23 14.62 25.66 5.54
N LEU A 24 14.22 26.40 4.50
CA LEU A 24 13.53 25.86 3.34
C LEU A 24 14.47 24.97 2.50
N GLU A 25 15.69 25.43 2.24
CA GLU A 25 16.73 24.67 1.54
C GLU A 25 17.12 23.40 2.31
N ALA A 26 17.27 23.50 3.64
CA ALA A 26 17.54 22.36 4.49
C ALA A 26 16.39 21.34 4.49
N ARG A 27 15.13 21.79 4.47
CA ARG A 27 13.95 20.89 4.34
C ARG A 27 13.87 20.23 2.97
N ALA A 28 14.19 20.96 1.90
CA ALA A 28 14.27 20.42 0.55
C ALA A 28 15.38 19.37 0.43
N ALA A 29 16.56 19.65 1.02
CA ALA A 29 17.69 18.72 1.08
C ALA A 29 17.44 17.53 2.03
N ALA A 30 16.69 17.72 3.11
CA ALA A 30 16.29 16.68 4.05
C ALA A 30 15.27 15.66 3.46
N GLY A 31 14.86 15.84 2.20
CA GLY A 31 14.20 14.79 1.44
C GLY A 31 12.72 14.61 1.78
N GLU A 32 12.06 15.62 2.32
CA GLU A 32 10.60 15.64 2.52
C GLU A 32 9.82 15.48 1.20
N PRO A 33 10.14 16.19 0.09
CA PRO A 33 9.54 15.90 -1.21
C PRO A 33 9.97 14.52 -1.76
N ALA A 34 11.16 14.02 -1.43
CA ALA A 34 11.60 12.67 -1.79
C ALA A 34 10.89 11.58 -0.97
N SER A 35 10.47 11.87 0.26
CA SER A 35 9.65 11.01 1.11
C SER A 35 8.22 10.94 0.59
N ALA A 36 7.64 12.09 0.26
CA ALA A 36 6.34 12.16 -0.41
C ALA A 36 6.40 11.45 -1.77
N ALA A 37 7.39 11.71 -2.62
CA ALA A 37 7.56 11.02 -3.89
C ALA A 37 7.81 9.52 -3.72
N ARG A 38 8.51 9.07 -2.65
CA ARG A 38 8.64 7.64 -2.32
C ARG A 38 7.33 7.04 -1.82
N ALA A 39 6.56 7.77 -1.02
CA ALA A 39 5.24 7.34 -0.55
C ALA A 39 4.25 7.27 -1.72
N TRP A 40 4.25 8.27 -2.60
CA TRP A 40 3.51 8.27 -3.85
C TRP A 40 3.98 7.16 -4.78
N ASN A 41 5.28 6.93 -4.93
CA ASN A 41 5.79 5.79 -5.66
C ASN A 41 5.45 4.46 -4.99
N VAL A 42 5.28 4.37 -3.68
CA VAL A 42 4.77 3.14 -3.02
C VAL A 42 3.27 2.97 -3.26
N LEU A 43 2.51 4.07 -3.32
CA LEU A 43 1.09 4.08 -3.66
C LEU A 43 0.83 3.84 -5.16
N VAL A 44 1.75 4.25 -6.04
CA VAL A 44 1.67 4.18 -7.52
C VAL A 44 2.41 2.94 -8.08
N SER A 45 3.48 2.49 -7.43
CA SER A 45 4.11 1.15 -7.64
C SER A 45 3.21 0.02 -7.11
N ALA A 46 2.06 0.37 -6.54
CA ALA A 46 0.96 -0.56 -6.42
C ALA A 46 0.44 -0.95 -7.82
N ASP A 47 1.18 -1.85 -8.48
CA ASP A 47 0.63 -3.01 -9.17
C ASP A 47 -0.22 -3.91 -8.21
N GLY A 48 -0.54 -3.41 -7.01
CA GLY A 48 -1.92 -3.40 -6.52
C GLY A 48 -2.39 -4.69 -5.88
N ASP A 49 -1.46 -5.55 -5.46
CA ASP A 49 -1.77 -6.80 -4.80
C ASP A 49 -1.47 -6.78 -3.28
N TYR A 50 -2.35 -7.46 -2.55
CA TYR A 50 -2.34 -7.57 -1.11
C TYR A 50 -2.01 -9.01 -0.74
N SER A 51 -1.26 -9.22 0.34
CA SER A 51 -1.20 -10.57 0.92
C SER A 51 -2.60 -11.03 1.30
N VAL A 52 -2.84 -12.35 1.32
CA VAL A 52 -4.13 -12.89 1.77
C VAL A 52 -4.49 -12.45 3.19
N ARG A 53 -3.48 -12.18 4.03
CA ARG A 53 -3.68 -11.62 5.37
C ARG A 53 -4.24 -10.20 5.31
N GLU A 54 -3.61 -9.32 4.55
CA GLU A 54 -4.05 -7.93 4.37
C GLU A 54 -5.43 -7.90 3.72
N ALA A 55 -5.64 -8.70 2.69
CA ALA A 55 -6.93 -8.82 2.02
C ALA A 55 -8.05 -9.26 2.98
N ALA A 56 -7.79 -10.26 3.83
CA ALA A 56 -8.76 -10.67 4.85
C ALA A 56 -9.04 -9.55 5.85
N HIS A 57 -8.03 -8.79 6.26
CA HIS A 57 -8.23 -7.66 7.18
C HIS A 57 -9.03 -6.53 6.54
N ILE A 58 -8.82 -6.24 5.25
CA ILE A 58 -9.61 -5.26 4.49
C ILE A 58 -11.07 -5.72 4.39
N LEU A 59 -11.31 -6.97 3.99
CA LEU A 59 -12.65 -7.52 3.82
C LEU A 59 -13.43 -7.56 5.15
N ASN A 60 -12.77 -7.89 6.25
CA ASN A 60 -13.38 -7.94 7.58
C ASN A 60 -13.69 -6.55 8.17
N ARG A 61 -13.43 -5.46 7.45
CA ARG A 61 -13.94 -4.12 7.84
C ARG A 61 -15.41 -3.96 7.51
N ASP A 62 -15.93 -4.75 6.58
CA ASP A 62 -17.36 -4.81 6.32
C ASP A 62 -18.04 -5.63 7.43
N PRO A 63 -19.01 -5.06 8.19
CA PRO A 63 -19.73 -5.79 9.23
C PRO A 63 -20.47 -7.04 8.73
N GLY A 64 -20.82 -7.08 7.43
CA GLY A 64 -21.44 -8.25 6.79
C GLY A 64 -20.46 -9.39 6.49
N ILE A 65 -19.14 -9.16 6.60
CA ILE A 65 -18.11 -10.14 6.26
C ILE A 65 -17.28 -10.46 7.50
N SER A 66 -17.39 -11.70 7.99
CA SER A 66 -16.51 -12.23 9.04
C SER A 66 -15.46 -13.17 8.44
N THR A 67 -14.26 -12.67 8.20
CA THR A 67 -13.18 -13.47 7.60
C THR A 67 -11.81 -13.16 8.20
N GLY A 68 -10.92 -14.15 8.10
CA GLY A 68 -9.53 -14.03 8.49
C GLY A 68 -8.66 -14.78 7.48
N GLN A 69 -7.33 -14.63 7.54
CA GLN A 69 -6.42 -15.19 6.54
C GLN A 69 -6.69 -16.68 6.21
N ARG A 70 -6.87 -17.54 7.23
CA ARG A 70 -7.16 -18.97 7.03
C ARG A 70 -8.51 -19.20 6.36
N ARG A 71 -9.57 -18.52 6.81
CA ARG A 71 -10.91 -18.62 6.23
C ARG A 71 -10.93 -18.15 4.77
N LEU A 72 -10.26 -17.05 4.47
CA LEU A 72 -10.14 -16.54 3.11
C LEU A 72 -9.37 -17.49 2.20
N PHE A 73 -8.26 -18.09 2.67
CA PHE A 73 -7.57 -19.14 1.89
C PHE A 73 -8.46 -20.34 1.61
N SER A 74 -9.17 -20.84 2.63
CA SER A 74 -10.11 -21.95 2.45
C SER A 74 -11.22 -21.61 1.46
N PHE A 75 -11.75 -20.39 1.53
CA PHE A 75 -12.76 -19.89 0.60
C PHE A 75 -12.25 -19.84 -0.85
N ILE A 76 -11.07 -19.24 -1.08
CA ILE A 76 -10.43 -19.15 -2.40
C ILE A 76 -10.25 -20.54 -3.03
N ARG A 77 -9.88 -21.55 -2.23
CA ARG A 77 -9.74 -22.94 -2.67
C ARG A 77 -11.08 -23.60 -2.95
N ALA A 78 -12.05 -23.43 -2.06
CA ALA A 78 -13.39 -24.02 -2.19
C ALA A 78 -14.15 -23.47 -3.42
N GLU A 79 -13.96 -22.18 -3.71
CA GLU A 79 -14.49 -21.52 -4.91
C GLU A 79 -13.75 -21.94 -6.19
N GLY A 80 -12.68 -22.73 -6.06
CA GLY A 80 -11.94 -23.26 -7.20
C GLY A 80 -11.11 -22.22 -7.94
N MET A 81 -10.78 -21.07 -7.32
CA MET A 81 -10.03 -19.99 -7.97
C MET A 81 -8.56 -20.35 -8.22
N VAL A 82 -8.03 -21.30 -7.44
CA VAL A 82 -6.67 -21.81 -7.54
C VAL A 82 -6.66 -23.32 -7.77
N SER A 83 -5.54 -23.83 -8.28
CA SER A 83 -5.30 -25.26 -8.47
C SER A 83 -5.09 -25.97 -7.13
N SER A 84 -5.66 -27.16 -7.00
CA SER A 84 -5.50 -28.01 -5.82
C SER A 84 -4.04 -28.37 -5.59
N GLY A 85 -3.56 -28.24 -4.35
CA GLY A 85 -2.19 -28.58 -3.94
C GLY A 85 -1.16 -27.46 -4.18
N THR A 86 -1.19 -26.79 -5.33
CA THR A 86 -0.18 -25.78 -5.71
C THR A 86 -0.58 -24.34 -5.41
N ASP A 87 -1.87 -24.05 -5.23
CA ASP A 87 -2.43 -22.70 -5.07
C ASP A 87 -2.13 -21.75 -6.25
N VAL A 88 -1.86 -22.30 -7.44
CA VAL A 88 -1.67 -21.51 -8.66
C VAL A 88 -3.02 -20.99 -9.14
N PRO A 89 -3.20 -19.67 -9.37
CA PRO A 89 -4.42 -19.12 -9.94
C PRO A 89 -4.81 -19.83 -11.24
N LYS A 90 -6.07 -20.19 -11.39
CA LYS A 90 -6.58 -20.72 -12.66
C LYS A 90 -6.79 -19.57 -13.65
N ALA A 91 -6.78 -19.86 -14.94
CA ALA A 91 -6.89 -18.88 -16.03
C ALA A 91 -8.01 -17.82 -15.82
N GLY A 92 -9.19 -18.23 -15.34
CA GLY A 92 -10.31 -17.32 -15.07
C GLY A 92 -10.11 -16.33 -13.91
N HIS A 93 -9.07 -16.52 -13.09
CA HIS A 93 -8.80 -15.74 -11.88
C HIS A 93 -7.41 -15.10 -11.84
N GLU A 94 -6.66 -15.09 -12.94
CA GLU A 94 -5.34 -14.46 -13.01
C GLU A 94 -5.39 -12.95 -12.78
N ARG A 95 -6.52 -12.29 -13.09
CA ARG A 95 -6.75 -10.88 -12.78
C ARG A 95 -7.08 -10.62 -11.30
N HIS A 96 -7.56 -11.64 -10.59
CA HIS A 96 -7.96 -11.55 -9.18
C HIS A 96 -6.81 -11.95 -8.23
N LEU A 97 -5.96 -12.88 -8.65
CA LEU A 97 -4.93 -13.49 -7.82
C LEU A 97 -3.60 -13.52 -8.55
N ARG A 98 -2.51 -13.23 -7.83
CA ARG A 98 -1.14 -13.29 -8.32
C ARG A 98 -0.28 -14.17 -7.42
N LEU A 99 0.80 -14.72 -7.97
CA LEU A 99 1.83 -15.39 -7.19
C LEU A 99 3.06 -14.50 -7.15
N ARG A 100 3.48 -14.13 -5.94
CA ARG A 100 4.75 -13.43 -5.73
C ARG A 100 5.82 -14.45 -5.34
N PRO A 101 6.88 -14.62 -6.14
CA PRO A 101 8.04 -15.41 -5.72
C PRO A 101 8.61 -14.86 -4.42
N VAL A 102 8.94 -15.75 -3.49
CA VAL A 102 9.56 -15.38 -2.20
C VAL A 102 10.84 -16.17 -2.05
N SER A 103 11.89 -15.51 -1.56
CA SER A 103 13.15 -16.15 -1.20
C SER A 103 13.55 -15.75 0.21
N TYR A 104 14.21 -16.64 0.94
CA TYR A 104 14.77 -16.35 2.25
C TYR A 104 16.23 -16.80 2.35
N SER A 105 16.97 -16.23 3.30
CA SER A 105 18.34 -16.66 3.59
C SER A 105 18.31 -17.86 4.53
N HIS A 106 18.97 -18.96 4.15
CA HIS A 106 19.01 -20.15 4.98
C HIS A 106 19.85 -19.89 6.24
N PRO A 107 19.29 -20.07 7.45
CA PRO A 107 19.88 -19.55 8.70
C PRO A 107 21.26 -20.11 9.02
N ARG A 108 21.56 -21.34 8.58
CA ARG A 108 22.82 -22.03 8.85
C ARG A 108 23.89 -21.85 7.77
N THR A 109 23.48 -21.56 6.53
CA THR A 109 24.38 -21.63 5.35
C THR A 109 24.48 -20.32 4.59
N GLY A 110 23.62 -19.33 4.90
CA GLY A 110 23.59 -18.03 4.24
C GLY A 110 23.15 -18.04 2.78
N ARG A 111 22.86 -19.21 2.19
CA ARG A 111 22.41 -19.33 0.80
C ARG A 111 20.98 -18.81 0.67
N ARG A 112 20.70 -18.08 -0.41
CA ARG A 112 19.33 -17.72 -0.79
C ARG A 112 18.59 -18.96 -1.30
N VAL A 113 17.45 -19.27 -0.69
CA VAL A 113 16.58 -20.40 -1.04
C VAL A 113 15.24 -19.86 -1.52
N SER A 114 14.74 -20.38 -2.64
CA SER A 114 13.39 -20.10 -3.13
C SER A 114 12.38 -20.80 -2.23
N ALA A 115 11.47 -20.02 -1.64
CA ALA A 115 10.33 -20.54 -0.89
C ALA A 115 9.14 -20.80 -1.84
N ARG A 116 8.08 -21.40 -1.28
CA ARG A 116 6.78 -21.47 -1.96
C ARG A 116 6.33 -20.04 -2.33
N PRO A 117 5.94 -19.77 -3.58
CA PRO A 117 5.39 -18.48 -3.97
C PRO A 117 4.20 -18.11 -3.10
N GLN A 118 4.11 -16.84 -2.73
CA GLN A 118 3.05 -16.33 -1.89
C GLN A 118 1.86 -15.91 -2.75
N LEU A 119 0.68 -16.41 -2.42
CA LEU A 119 -0.57 -15.96 -3.04
C LEU A 119 -0.86 -14.51 -2.62
N ARG A 120 -1.19 -13.70 -3.62
CA ARG A 120 -1.55 -12.29 -3.53
C ARG A 120 -2.92 -12.06 -4.16
N VAL A 121 -3.64 -11.07 -3.64
CA VAL A 121 -4.99 -10.69 -4.05
C VAL A 121 -4.92 -9.30 -4.65
N THR A 122 -5.30 -9.14 -5.91
CA THR A 122 -5.30 -7.82 -6.56
C THR A 122 -6.44 -6.95 -6.02
N ALA A 123 -6.43 -5.65 -6.34
CA ALA A 123 -7.57 -4.77 -6.09
C ALA A 123 -8.88 -5.29 -6.73
N GLU A 124 -8.81 -5.82 -7.97
CA GLU A 124 -9.97 -6.45 -8.60
C GLU A 124 -10.40 -7.72 -7.86
N GLY A 125 -9.44 -8.52 -7.39
CA GLY A 125 -9.68 -9.70 -6.57
C GLY A 125 -10.35 -9.38 -5.25
N LEU A 126 -10.00 -8.27 -4.59
CA LEU A 126 -10.70 -7.79 -3.39
C LEU A 126 -12.18 -7.51 -3.68
N ARG A 127 -12.47 -6.78 -4.77
CA ARG A 127 -13.85 -6.48 -5.17
C ARG A 127 -14.63 -7.75 -5.48
N TYR A 128 -14.01 -8.70 -6.19
CA TYR A 128 -14.61 -10.00 -6.50
C TYR A 128 -14.92 -10.79 -5.22
N LEU A 129 -13.96 -10.90 -4.30
CA LEU A 129 -14.12 -11.62 -3.04
C LEU A 129 -15.15 -10.97 -2.11
N HIS A 130 -15.19 -9.63 -2.06
CA HIS A 130 -16.19 -8.89 -1.29
C HIS A 130 -17.62 -9.24 -1.73
N GLN A 131 -17.90 -9.24 -3.04
CA GLN A 131 -19.19 -9.63 -3.59
C GLN A 131 -19.54 -11.10 -3.30
N ARG A 132 -18.57 -12.02 -3.42
CA ARG A 132 -18.80 -13.46 -3.18
C ARG A 132 -18.99 -13.80 -1.70
N LEU A 133 -18.41 -13.02 -0.79
CA LEU A 133 -18.52 -13.22 0.66
C LEU A 133 -19.77 -12.56 1.26
N GLY A 134 -20.59 -11.89 0.46
CA GLY A 134 -21.86 -11.30 0.91
C GLY A 134 -21.77 -9.83 1.34
N GLY A 135 -20.73 -9.12 0.94
CA GLY A 135 -20.72 -7.66 1.05
C GLY A 135 -21.82 -7.04 0.18
N PRO A 136 -22.52 -5.99 0.63
CA PRO A 136 -23.54 -5.34 -0.18
C PRO A 136 -22.91 -4.86 -1.49
N ALA A 137 -23.61 -5.10 -2.61
CA ALA A 137 -23.21 -4.50 -3.87
C ALA A 137 -23.11 -2.98 -3.66
N ARG A 138 -21.98 -2.38 -4.02
CA ARG A 138 -21.83 -0.92 -4.00
C ARG A 138 -23.06 -0.36 -4.74
N PRO A 139 -23.88 0.52 -4.13
CA PRO A 139 -24.92 1.19 -4.90
C PRO A 139 -24.22 1.82 -6.10
N ALA A 140 -24.74 1.59 -7.30
CA ALA A 140 -24.26 2.26 -8.50
C ALA A 140 -24.13 3.73 -8.12
N ALA A 141 -22.93 4.30 -8.30
CA ALA A 141 -22.75 5.72 -8.07
C ALA A 141 -23.74 6.40 -9.00
N ASP A 142 -24.82 6.91 -8.42
CA ASP A 142 -25.85 7.64 -9.15
C ASP A 142 -25.12 8.75 -9.90
N GLU A 143 -25.45 8.87 -11.18
CA GLU A 143 -25.03 9.98 -12.04
C GLU A 143 -25.47 11.28 -11.38
N ALA A 144 -24.59 11.89 -10.58
CA ALA A 144 -24.74 13.26 -10.16
C ALA A 144 -24.28 14.16 -11.31
N ALA A 145 -25.30 14.60 -12.04
CA ALA A 145 -25.44 15.87 -12.78
C ALA A 145 -24.30 16.89 -12.69
#